data_AF-A0A7X6TGU5-F1
#
_entry.id   AF-A0A7X6TGU5-F1
#
_cell.length_a   1.000
_cell.length_b   1.000
_cell.length_c   1.000
_cell.angle_alpha   90.00
_cell.angle_beta   90.00
_cell.angle_gamma   90.00
#
_symmetry.space_group_name_H-M   'P 1'
#
loop_
_entity.id
_entity.type
_entity.pdbx_description
1 polymer ?
#
loop_
_entity_poly.entity_id
_entity_poly.type
_entity_poly.pdbx_seq_one_letter_code
_entity_poly.pdbx_strand_id
1 'polypeptide(L)'
;MRFAKSNDVLGTTNRGNPAESSLCTLCRADCMGQCETWKSSLVGRKIHYPRDFGTVTAGANNTTHVGVSYNSLRIQGYAYGASGLGKGLSTDADDCIFPNVDLTTEFGHKVKTKNRLPMMTGALGSTFIAAKYWDSFAIGGALVGI
;
A
#
# COMPACT_ATOMS: atom_id res chain seq x y z
N MET A 1 -8.18 2.70 16.43
CA MET A 1 -7.16 3.16 15.47
C MET A 1 -6.93 4.64 15.71
N ARG A 2 -5.69 5.10 15.87
CA ARG A 2 -5.39 6.50 16.22
C ARG A 2 -4.92 7.23 14.96
N PHE A 3 -5.70 8.19 14.47
CA PHE A 3 -5.31 9.00 13.31
C PHE A 3 -4.27 10.03 13.72
N ALA A 4 -3.21 10.16 12.93
CA ALA A 4 -2.18 11.17 13.16
C ALA A 4 -2.75 12.57 12.93
N LYS A 5 -2.30 13.52 13.76
CA LYS A 5 -2.70 14.93 13.62
C LYS A 5 -1.97 15.64 12.48
N SER A 6 -0.81 15.12 12.09
CA SER A 6 -0.01 15.57 10.97
C SER A 6 -0.21 14.68 9.75
N ASN A 7 0.01 15.25 8.57
CA ASN A 7 0.22 14.51 7.34
C ASN A 7 1.40 15.17 6.61
N ASP A 8 2.54 14.51 6.68
CA ASP A 8 3.82 14.92 6.11
C ASP A 8 3.77 15.01 4.58
N VAL A 9 3.05 14.09 3.92
CA VAL A 9 2.85 14.10 2.46
C VAL A 9 2.28 15.44 1.98
N LEU A 10 1.31 16.00 2.71
CA LEU A 10 0.66 17.27 2.39
C LEU A 10 1.26 18.47 3.17
N GLY A 11 2.22 18.19 4.06
CA GLY A 11 2.79 19.11 5.02
C GLY A 11 1.75 19.78 5.92
N THR A 12 0.57 19.18 6.08
CA THR A 12 -0.54 19.71 6.89
C THR A 12 -0.31 19.34 8.35
N THR A 13 -0.71 20.26 9.21
CA THR A 13 -0.53 20.16 10.65
C THR A 13 -1.81 20.65 11.32
N ASN A 14 -1.91 20.46 12.64
CA ASN A 14 -2.97 21.04 13.45
C ASN A 14 -4.39 20.45 13.23
N ARG A 15 -4.53 19.13 13.42
CA ARG A 15 -5.84 18.49 13.62
C ARG A 15 -6.17 18.35 15.11
N GLY A 16 -7.40 18.71 15.49
CA GLY A 16 -7.97 18.54 16.83
C GLY A 16 -8.23 17.06 17.14
N ASN A 17 -9.42 16.57 16.75
CA ASN A 17 -9.79 15.16 16.82
C ASN A 17 -9.99 14.60 15.40
N PRO A 18 -8.94 14.06 14.75
CA PRO A 18 -9.01 13.56 13.38
C PRO A 18 -9.88 12.30 13.28
N ALA A 19 -10.71 12.27 12.23
CA ALA A 19 -11.51 11.11 11.81
C ALA A 19 -10.89 10.46 10.56
N GLU A 20 -11.51 9.39 10.09
CA GLU A 20 -11.06 8.59 8.94
C GLU A 20 -10.89 9.40 7.65
N SER A 21 -11.73 10.41 7.43
CA SER A 21 -11.60 11.36 6.32
C SER A 21 -10.35 12.26 6.39
N SER A 22 -9.52 12.09 7.42
CA SER A 22 -8.43 13.00 7.79
C SER A 22 -8.88 14.41 8.17
N LEU A 23 -10.19 14.61 8.41
CA LEU A 23 -10.76 15.86 8.92
C LEU A 23 -11.02 15.78 10.42
N CYS A 24 -11.09 16.94 11.09
CA CYS A 24 -11.55 16.97 12.47
C CYS A 24 -13.05 16.67 12.54
N THR A 25 -13.50 15.98 13.60
CA THR A 25 -14.94 15.79 13.86
C THR A 25 -15.69 17.10 14.13
N LEU A 26 -14.98 18.14 14.57
CA LEU A 26 -15.50 19.48 14.81
C LEU A 26 -14.55 20.54 14.25
N CYS A 27 -15.06 21.44 13.42
CA CYS A 27 -14.35 22.65 12.99
C CYS A 27 -14.74 23.81 13.91
N ARG A 28 -13.75 24.52 14.47
CA ARG A 28 -13.96 25.72 15.28
C ARG A 28 -13.52 26.97 14.54
N ALA A 29 -14.19 28.09 14.83
CA ALA A 29 -13.86 29.40 14.25
C ALA A 29 -12.49 29.92 14.73
N ASP A 30 -12.06 29.54 15.93
CA ASP A 30 -10.76 29.88 16.54
C ASP A 30 -9.66 28.84 16.20
N CYS A 31 -9.85 28.04 15.16
CA CYS A 31 -8.84 27.07 14.73
C CYS A 31 -7.64 27.80 14.08
N MET A 32 -6.42 27.45 14.53
CA MET A 32 -5.18 27.99 13.96
C MET A 32 -4.92 27.60 12.48
N GLY A 33 -5.78 26.76 11.88
CA GLY A 33 -5.70 26.39 10.47
C GLY A 33 -4.64 25.33 10.16
N GLN A 34 -4.06 25.37 8.95
CA GLN A 34 -3.01 24.46 8.46
C GLN A 34 -3.40 22.99 8.21
N CYS A 35 -4.66 22.61 8.44
CA CYS A 35 -5.23 21.32 8.01
C CYS A 35 -5.49 21.27 6.49
N GLU A 36 -5.90 20.11 5.96
CA GLU A 36 -6.21 19.89 4.53
C GLU A 36 -7.22 20.90 4.00
N THR A 37 -8.33 21.09 4.71
CA THR A 37 -9.40 22.01 4.29
C THR A 37 -8.95 23.46 4.30
N TRP A 38 -8.15 23.85 5.30
CA TRP A 38 -7.63 25.22 5.36
C TRP A 38 -6.62 25.46 4.23
N LYS A 39 -5.69 24.54 4.00
CA LYS A 39 -4.71 24.73 2.93
C LYS A 39 -5.36 24.61 1.55
N SER A 40 -6.37 23.76 1.37
CA SER A 40 -7.05 23.62 0.09
C SER A 40 -7.78 24.90 -0.32
N SER A 41 -8.24 25.73 0.61
CA SER A 41 -8.80 27.04 0.28
C SER A 41 -7.76 28.02 -0.29
N LEU A 42 -6.48 27.85 0.06
CA LEU A 42 -5.39 28.70 -0.40
C LEU A 42 -4.72 28.19 -1.69
N VAL A 43 -4.45 26.88 -1.77
CA VAL A 43 -3.67 26.30 -2.87
C VAL A 43 -4.48 25.39 -3.79
N GLY A 44 -5.77 25.20 -3.49
CA GLY A 44 -6.69 24.38 -4.28
C GLY A 44 -6.14 22.97 -4.50
N ARG A 45 -6.26 22.50 -5.74
CA ARG A 45 -5.78 21.18 -6.17
C ARG A 45 -4.27 20.94 -6.00
N LYS A 46 -3.46 21.99 -5.79
CA LYS A 46 -2.01 21.83 -5.56
C LYS A 46 -1.70 21.09 -4.26
N ILE A 47 -2.66 21.01 -3.32
CA ILE A 47 -2.50 20.19 -2.11
C ILE A 47 -2.63 18.69 -2.38
N HIS A 48 -3.14 18.28 -3.54
CA HIS A 48 -3.32 16.85 -3.79
C HIS A 48 -2.00 16.11 -4.03
N TYR A 49 -0.94 16.83 -4.42
CA TYR A 49 0.36 16.23 -4.72
C TYR A 49 1.30 16.30 -3.50
N PRO A 50 2.09 15.23 -3.23
CA PRO A 50 3.16 15.26 -2.24
C PRO A 50 4.05 16.51 -2.33
N ARG A 51 4.34 17.15 -1.19
CA ARG A 51 5.08 18.42 -1.15
C ARG A 51 6.54 18.30 -1.58
N ASP A 52 7.19 17.18 -1.28
CA ASP A 52 8.59 16.90 -1.61
C ASP A 52 8.70 16.07 -2.89
N PHE A 53 8.03 16.56 -3.94
CA PHE A 53 7.92 15.87 -5.21
C PHE A 53 9.29 15.48 -5.79
N GLY A 54 9.44 14.23 -6.20
CA GLY A 54 10.68 13.72 -6.81
C GLY A 54 11.79 13.37 -5.81
N THR A 55 11.57 13.60 -4.51
CA THR A 55 12.46 13.16 -3.42
C THR A 55 11.81 12.19 -2.45
N VAL A 56 10.48 12.02 -2.52
CA VAL A 56 9.73 11.12 -1.62
C VAL A 56 8.85 10.13 -2.38
N THR A 57 8.52 9.04 -1.68
CA THR A 57 7.44 8.12 -2.04
C THR A 57 6.35 8.28 -0.98
N ALA A 58 5.12 8.57 -1.42
CA ALA A 58 3.99 8.73 -0.52
C ALA A 58 3.11 7.47 -0.52
N GLY A 59 2.84 6.93 0.67
CA GLY A 59 1.89 5.83 0.86
C GLY A 59 0.49 6.34 1.20
N ALA A 60 -0.53 5.53 0.91
CA ALA A 60 -1.88 5.76 1.41
C ALA A 60 -2.03 5.12 2.80
N ASN A 61 -2.57 5.86 3.77
CA ASN A 61 -2.94 5.31 5.08
C ASN A 61 -4.42 4.89 5.08
N ASN A 62 -4.84 4.11 4.07
CA ASN A 62 -6.24 3.69 3.98
C ASN A 62 -6.52 2.58 5.00
N THR A 63 -7.44 2.86 5.91
CA THR A 63 -7.85 1.92 6.95
C THR A 63 -9.33 1.56 6.84
N THR A 64 -10.02 2.11 5.84
CA THR A 64 -11.46 1.91 5.66
C THR A 64 -11.76 0.49 5.25
N HIS A 65 -12.79 -0.12 5.84
CA HIS A 65 -13.20 -1.47 5.46
C HIS A 65 -13.93 -1.51 4.11
N VAL A 66 -14.32 -0.34 3.59
CA VAL A 66 -15.00 -0.22 2.29
C VAL A 66 -13.97 -0.30 1.16
N GLY A 67 -14.10 -1.30 0.28
CA GLY A 67 -13.15 -1.55 -0.80
C GLY A 67 -11.97 -2.42 -0.37
N VAL A 68 -10.77 -2.12 -0.89
CA VAL A 68 -9.56 -2.90 -0.58
C VAL A 68 -8.83 -2.33 0.63
N SER A 69 -8.89 -3.05 1.75
CA SER A 69 -8.14 -2.74 2.97
C SER A 69 -7.57 -3.98 3.60
N TYR A 70 -6.25 -4.11 3.52
CA TYR A 70 -5.52 -5.21 4.15
C TYR A 70 -5.63 -5.18 5.68
N ASN A 71 -5.90 -4.02 6.29
CA ASN A 71 -6.14 -3.91 7.73
C ASN A 71 -7.42 -4.64 8.18
N SER A 72 -8.42 -4.66 7.30
CA SER A 72 -9.72 -5.31 7.52
C SER A 72 -9.73 -6.77 7.06
N LEU A 73 -8.71 -7.21 6.31
CA LEU A 73 -8.60 -8.59 5.86
C LEU A 73 -8.30 -9.51 7.04
N ARG A 74 -8.99 -10.65 7.09
CA ARG A 74 -8.76 -11.74 8.05
C ARG A 74 -8.68 -13.05 7.29
N ILE A 75 -7.58 -13.78 7.49
CA ILE A 75 -7.38 -15.10 6.89
C ILE A 75 -7.70 -16.14 7.97
N GLN A 76 -8.77 -16.91 7.76
CA GLN A 76 -9.22 -17.97 8.67
C GLN A 76 -8.91 -19.34 8.07
N GLY A 77 -7.65 -19.75 8.14
CA GLY A 77 -7.15 -20.94 7.44
C GLY A 77 -7.88 -22.25 7.81
N TYR A 78 -8.24 -22.43 9.08
CA TYR A 78 -8.90 -23.67 9.54
C TYR A 78 -10.39 -23.77 9.17
N ALA A 79 -11.04 -22.65 8.85
CA ALA A 79 -12.50 -22.65 8.67
C ALA A 79 -12.95 -23.12 7.28
N TYR A 80 -12.06 -23.12 6.28
CA TYR A 80 -12.42 -23.34 4.86
C TYR A 80 -11.64 -24.48 4.17
N GLY A 81 -10.80 -25.21 4.91
CA GLY A 81 -9.95 -26.28 4.35
C GLY A 81 -8.80 -25.76 3.50
N ALA A 82 -7.96 -26.67 3.00
CA ALA A 82 -6.82 -26.34 2.13
C ALA A 82 -7.21 -26.39 0.64
N SER A 83 -6.78 -25.38 -0.12
CA SER A 83 -7.00 -25.29 -1.57
C SER A 83 -5.68 -24.91 -2.28
N GLY A 84 -5.53 -25.32 -3.54
CA GLY A 84 -4.30 -25.05 -4.31
C GLY A 84 -3.12 -25.96 -3.97
N LEU A 85 -3.38 -27.13 -3.37
CA LEU A 85 -2.35 -28.14 -3.10
C LEU A 85 -1.75 -28.69 -4.40
N GLY A 86 -0.46 -28.99 -4.36
CA GLY A 86 0.26 -29.64 -5.45
C GLY A 86 -0.35 -30.98 -5.82
N LYS A 87 -0.14 -31.42 -7.08
CA LYS A 87 -0.68 -32.68 -7.57
C LYS A 87 -0.15 -33.86 -6.73
N GLY A 88 -1.07 -34.62 -6.14
CA GLY A 88 -0.75 -35.79 -5.31
C GLY A 88 -0.57 -35.49 -3.83
N LEU A 89 -0.73 -34.23 -3.41
CA LEU A 89 -0.74 -33.84 -2.00
C LEU A 89 -2.17 -33.85 -1.44
N SER A 90 -2.30 -34.23 -0.18
CA SER A 90 -3.55 -34.22 0.57
C SER A 90 -3.65 -32.98 1.49
N THR A 91 -4.81 -32.79 2.11
CA THR A 91 -5.02 -31.76 3.12
C THR A 91 -4.51 -32.19 4.50
N ASP A 92 -3.77 -33.29 4.59
CA ASP A 92 -3.14 -33.74 5.83
C ASP A 92 -2.01 -32.78 6.24
N ALA A 93 -1.78 -32.66 7.55
CA ALA A 93 -0.73 -31.80 8.08
C ALA A 93 0.66 -32.23 7.61
N ASP A 94 0.88 -33.52 7.33
CA ASP A 94 2.15 -34.06 6.83
C ASP A 94 2.46 -33.59 5.40
N ASP A 95 1.43 -33.32 4.60
CA ASP A 95 1.56 -32.80 3.24
C ASP A 95 1.53 -31.25 3.20
N CYS A 96 0.87 -30.61 4.16
CA CYS A 96 0.73 -29.15 4.28
C CYS A 96 1.95 -28.48 4.94
N ILE A 97 3.15 -28.85 4.49
CA ILE A 97 4.43 -28.34 5.01
C ILE A 97 5.03 -27.28 4.08
N PHE A 98 5.80 -26.34 4.64
CA PHE A 98 6.40 -25.24 3.86
C PHE A 98 7.28 -25.67 2.67
N PRO A 99 7.98 -26.83 2.66
CA PRO A 99 8.75 -27.27 1.50
C PRO A 99 7.90 -27.59 0.26
N ASN A 100 6.62 -27.92 0.45
CA ASN A 100 5.68 -28.22 -0.64
C ASN A 100 5.03 -26.97 -1.25
N VAL A 101 5.33 -25.78 -0.72
CA VAL A 101 4.77 -24.52 -1.21
C VAL A 101 5.44 -24.12 -2.52
N ASP A 102 4.64 -23.99 -3.58
CA ASP A 102 5.04 -23.41 -4.85
C ASP A 102 4.58 -21.95 -4.93
N LEU A 103 5.54 -21.05 -5.18
CA LEU A 103 5.31 -19.61 -5.31
C LEU A 103 5.29 -19.15 -6.78
N THR A 104 5.48 -20.08 -7.72
CA THR A 104 5.45 -19.73 -9.14
C THR A 104 4.05 -19.27 -9.56
N THR A 105 4.00 -18.30 -10.46
CA THR A 105 2.75 -17.73 -10.97
C THR A 105 2.91 -17.26 -12.41
N GLU A 106 1.82 -16.80 -13.01
CA GLU A 106 1.83 -16.16 -14.32
C GLU A 106 0.93 -14.92 -14.34
N PHE A 107 1.33 -13.91 -15.13
CA PHE A 107 0.55 -12.70 -15.32
C PHE A 107 0.44 -12.33 -16.80
N GLY A 108 -0.53 -11.45 -17.12
CA GLY A 108 -0.85 -11.03 -18.47
C GLY A 108 -2.11 -11.68 -19.05
N HIS A 109 -2.73 -11.02 -20.02
CA HIS A 109 -3.99 -11.46 -20.63
C HIS A 109 -3.75 -12.24 -21.93
N LYS A 110 -3.11 -11.61 -22.92
CA LYS A 110 -2.77 -12.24 -24.22
C LYS A 110 -1.44 -12.98 -24.18
N VAL A 111 -0.42 -12.34 -23.60
CA VAL A 111 0.91 -12.92 -23.40
C VAL A 111 1.05 -13.28 -21.93
N LYS A 112 1.27 -14.56 -21.64
CA LYS A 112 1.47 -15.07 -20.30
C LYS A 112 2.95 -15.06 -19.95
N THR A 113 3.33 -14.26 -18.97
CA THR A 113 4.70 -14.19 -18.44
C THR A 113 4.74 -14.98 -17.13
N LYS A 114 5.66 -15.94 -17.05
CA LYS A 114 5.84 -16.79 -15.86
C LYS A 114 6.84 -16.14 -14.90
N ASN A 115 6.49 -16.12 -13.62
CA ASN A 115 7.30 -15.57 -12.55
C ASN A 115 7.53 -16.62 -11.45
N ARG A 116 8.69 -16.58 -10.80
CA ARG A 116 9.02 -17.52 -9.71
C ARG A 116 8.43 -17.11 -8.36
N LEU A 117 8.05 -15.84 -8.22
CA LEU A 117 7.47 -15.26 -7.02
C LEU A 117 6.19 -14.52 -7.40
N PRO A 118 5.16 -14.50 -6.54
CA PRO A 118 3.90 -13.80 -6.79
C PRO A 118 4.03 -12.31 -6.43
N MET A 119 5.16 -11.71 -6.78
CA MET A 119 5.53 -10.34 -6.48
C MET A 119 6.19 -9.72 -7.69
N MET A 120 5.93 -8.44 -7.91
CA MET A 120 6.58 -7.65 -8.95
C MET A 120 6.78 -6.23 -8.46
N THR A 121 7.80 -5.55 -8.97
CA THR A 121 7.90 -4.11 -8.78
C THR A 121 6.80 -3.39 -9.57
N GLY A 122 6.10 -2.45 -8.94
CA GLY A 122 5.13 -1.61 -9.64
C GLY A 122 5.80 -0.65 -10.63
N ALA A 123 5.00 0.00 -11.49
CA ALA A 123 5.49 1.07 -12.35
C ALA A 123 5.80 2.33 -11.52
N LEU A 124 7.08 2.54 -11.19
CA LEU A 124 7.55 3.65 -10.37
C LEU A 124 7.81 4.90 -11.23
N GLY A 125 6.78 5.44 -11.88
CA GLY A 125 6.92 6.53 -12.86
C GLY A 125 6.39 7.90 -12.44
N SER A 126 5.62 7.97 -11.35
CA SER A 126 4.95 9.22 -10.96
C SER A 126 5.90 10.27 -10.38
N THR A 127 7.07 9.87 -9.87
CA THR A 127 8.11 10.77 -9.38
C THR A 127 9.49 10.32 -9.88
N PHE A 128 10.46 11.24 -9.97
CA PHE A 128 11.84 10.90 -10.36
C PHE A 128 12.63 10.10 -9.31
N ILE A 129 12.04 9.77 -8.15
CA ILE A 129 12.77 9.11 -7.07
C ILE A 129 13.24 7.71 -7.48
N ALA A 130 12.43 7.00 -8.27
CA ALA A 130 12.78 5.67 -8.73
C ALA A 130 13.91 5.69 -9.76
N ALA A 131 13.92 6.69 -10.64
CA ALA A 131 15.02 6.90 -11.59
C ALA A 131 16.34 7.19 -10.88
N LYS A 132 16.32 7.97 -9.78
CA LYS A 132 17.52 8.27 -8.98
C LYS A 132 18.15 7.02 -8.35
N TYR A 133 17.36 6.01 -8.04
CA TYR A 133 17.80 4.78 -7.35
C TYR A 133 17.62 3.54 -8.21
N TRP A 134 17.48 3.70 -9.53
CA TRP A 134 17.11 2.60 -10.43
C TRP A 134 18.14 1.47 -10.37
N ASP A 135 19.43 1.79 -10.39
CA ASP A 135 20.48 0.77 -10.38
C ASP A 135 20.38 -0.12 -9.13
N SER A 136 20.20 0.48 -7.95
CA SER A 136 20.01 -0.26 -6.70
C SER A 136 18.75 -1.13 -6.73
N PHE A 137 17.64 -0.61 -7.25
CA PHE A 137 16.39 -1.37 -7.34
C PHE A 137 16.48 -2.52 -8.35
N ALA A 138 17.07 -2.28 -9.52
CA ALA A 138 17.24 -3.27 -10.57
C ALA A 138 18.19 -4.38 -10.13
N ILE A 139 19.31 -4.04 -9.49
CA ILE A 139 20.25 -5.02 -8.92
C ILE A 139 19.54 -5.84 -7.82
N GLY A 140 18.83 -5.18 -6.90
CA GLY A 140 18.09 -5.85 -5.84
C GLY A 140 17.03 -6.82 -6.39
N GLY A 141 16.22 -6.37 -7.34
CA GLY A 141 15.21 -7.18 -8.04
C GLY A 141 15.83 -8.40 -8.73
N ALA A 142 16.90 -8.18 -9.50
CA ALA A 142 17.62 -9.25 -10.19
C ALA A 142 18.16 -10.32 -9.22
N LEU A 143 18.67 -9.92 -8.06
CA LEU A 143 19.17 -10.85 -7.03
C LEU A 143 18.07 -11.71 -6.40
N VAL A 144 16.87 -11.15 -6.22
CA VAL A 144 15.73 -11.87 -5.61
C VAL A 144 14.80 -12.51 -6.63
N GLY A 145 15.06 -12.34 -7.93
CA GLY A 145 14.25 -12.89 -9.02
C GLY A 145 12.93 -12.16 -9.26
N ILE A 146 12.94 -10.83 -9.11
CA ILE A 146 11.82 -9.90 -9.38
C ILE A 146 12.20 -8.94 -10.51
#